data_AF-A0A7X8BG24-F1
#
_entry.id   AF-A0A7X8BG24-F1
#
_cell.length_a   1.000
_cell.length_b   1.000
_cell.length_c   1.000
_cell.angle_alpha   90.00
_cell.angle_beta   90.00
_cell.angle_gamma   90.00
#
_symmetry.space_group_name_H-M   'P 1'
#
loop_
_entity.id
_entity.type
_entity.pdbx_description
1 polymer ?
#
loop_
_entity_poly.entity_id
_entity_poly.type
_entity_poly.pdbx_seq_one_letter_code
_entity_poly.pdbx_strand_id
1 'polypeptide(L)'
;MRERLRLETETLEEINRYLLDADNPLVNGILRVIGKYGTPDQINAKAMEARKLPNLMDRLRKMRSPYVEELDWLLSERERGAFVRISEFRDRVLCGAPSKPEFAEDRAVTLEISALQYFPWLVEEAKRAIDKRELMPGRYIRVRKMQEQENDQGDLLAVAAAMQIIGASYVETLDTKGTDGSNVHLGGPETLTGYFGGIGQPNGHPLLWLDEYLYYYTTYGIQQVLNINPGTVLVGYIAHKLGIDMEFKISVFMGNDNPYSVLWTLLTARLFSRPDGSTPLVGFSVSNSIDVDSLIASAEVRQKLGLENAVRIEHHVTETYRSIVRQPYCRRDDLLEVADKVPNLSAKHEGGDEEDEKLRHHPSDILDYFKSKKEICESGEMDLLLANYLDKHAAVNRTAEALTRRGLSFVAARLLHRR
;
A
#
# COMPACT_ATOMS: atom_id res chain seq x y z
N MET A 1 11.26 -38.57 -6.86
CA MET A 1 10.87 -37.31 -7.55
C MET A 1 11.25 -36.07 -6.73
N ARG A 2 10.81 -35.93 -5.46
CA ARG A 2 11.06 -34.73 -4.64
C ARG A 2 12.52 -34.33 -4.48
N GLU A 3 13.44 -35.28 -4.27
CA GLU A 3 14.88 -34.99 -4.16
C GLU A 3 15.45 -34.26 -5.39
N ARG A 4 14.82 -34.35 -6.57
CA ARG A 4 15.24 -33.62 -7.78
C ARG A 4 14.99 -32.11 -7.71
N LEU A 5 14.26 -31.63 -6.70
CA LEU A 5 13.99 -30.21 -6.48
C LEU A 5 15.06 -29.53 -5.60
N ARG A 6 16.02 -30.30 -5.06
CA ARG A 6 17.11 -29.73 -4.26
C ARG A 6 17.93 -28.78 -5.14
N LEU A 7 18.05 -27.52 -4.72
CA LEU A 7 18.96 -26.58 -5.35
C LEU A 7 20.39 -26.93 -4.95
N GLU A 8 21.27 -27.11 -5.93
CA GLU A 8 22.67 -27.42 -5.70
C GLU A 8 23.41 -26.21 -5.14
N THR A 9 24.31 -26.43 -4.19
CA THR A 9 25.11 -25.35 -3.59
C THR A 9 25.94 -24.62 -4.63
N GLU A 10 26.51 -25.35 -5.60
CA GLU A 10 27.29 -24.76 -6.70
C GLU A 10 26.46 -23.74 -7.49
N THR A 11 25.17 -24.00 -7.74
CA THR A 11 24.30 -23.04 -8.45
C THR A 11 24.11 -21.74 -7.66
N LEU A 12 24.02 -21.81 -6.33
CA LEU A 12 23.96 -20.60 -5.50
C LEU A 12 25.29 -19.85 -5.50
N GLU A 13 26.41 -20.58 -5.51
CA GLU A 13 27.75 -20.00 -5.64
C GLU A 13 27.95 -19.32 -7.00
N GLU A 14 27.46 -19.90 -8.10
CA GLU A 14 27.44 -19.30 -9.43
C GLU A 14 26.66 -17.98 -9.46
N ILE A 15 25.48 -17.94 -8.84
CA ILE A 15 24.68 -16.72 -8.73
C ILE A 15 25.46 -15.65 -7.93
N ASN A 16 26.09 -16.05 -6.82
CA ASN A 16 26.92 -15.13 -6.04
C ASN A 16 28.12 -14.61 -6.85
N ARG A 17 28.81 -15.47 -7.59
CA ARG A 17 29.92 -15.07 -8.48
C ARG A 17 29.45 -14.05 -9.51
N TYR A 18 28.28 -14.26 -10.13
CA TYR A 18 27.71 -13.31 -11.07
C TYR A 18 27.34 -11.97 -10.41
N LEU A 19 26.69 -11.97 -9.26
CA LEU A 19 26.27 -10.74 -8.56
C LEU A 19 27.48 -9.94 -8.02
N LEU A 20 28.57 -10.61 -7.66
CA LEU A 20 29.79 -10.00 -7.13
C LEU A 20 30.84 -9.66 -8.20
N ASP A 21 30.59 -10.03 -9.45
CA ASP A 21 31.47 -9.71 -10.57
C ASP A 21 31.59 -8.18 -10.73
N ALA A 22 32.82 -7.68 -10.66
CA ALA A 22 33.13 -6.25 -10.76
C ALA A 22 32.71 -5.66 -12.12
N ASP A 23 32.59 -6.49 -13.16
CA ASP A 23 32.16 -6.08 -14.50
C ASP A 23 30.65 -6.26 -14.73
N ASN A 24 29.87 -6.72 -13.74
CA ASN A 24 28.43 -6.93 -13.89
C ASN A 24 27.69 -5.60 -14.16
N PRO A 25 27.15 -5.39 -15.39
CA PRO A 25 26.55 -4.11 -15.74
C PRO A 25 25.24 -3.81 -15.00
N LEU A 26 24.51 -4.85 -14.57
CA LEU A 26 23.23 -4.71 -13.86
C LEU A 26 23.46 -4.21 -12.44
N VAL A 27 24.36 -4.86 -11.71
CA VAL A 27 24.73 -4.47 -10.34
C VAL A 27 25.42 -3.11 -10.34
N ASN A 28 26.36 -2.89 -11.27
CA ASN A 28 27.03 -1.60 -11.41
C ASN A 28 26.06 -0.46 -11.75
N GLY A 29 24.98 -0.73 -12.47
CA GLY A 29 23.89 0.22 -12.70
C GLY A 29 23.24 0.69 -11.39
N ILE A 30 22.89 -0.25 -10.53
CA ILE A 30 22.30 0.01 -9.20
C ILE A 30 23.29 0.78 -8.32
N LEU A 31 24.54 0.33 -8.24
CA LEU A 31 25.58 0.98 -7.44
C LEU A 31 25.85 2.43 -7.89
N ARG A 32 25.88 2.68 -9.20
CA ARG A 32 26.02 4.06 -9.73
C ARG A 32 24.87 4.96 -9.31
N VAL A 33 23.63 4.46 -9.36
CA VAL A 33 22.45 5.25 -8.93
C VAL A 33 22.52 5.54 -7.43
N ILE A 34 22.78 4.53 -6.59
CA ILE A 34 22.95 4.70 -5.14
C ILE A 34 24.06 5.72 -4.84
N GLY A 35 25.21 5.59 -5.52
CA GLY A 35 26.36 6.47 -5.34
C GLY A 35 26.09 7.96 -5.59
N LYS A 36 25.07 8.31 -6.40
CA LYS A 36 24.65 9.72 -6.56
C LYS A 36 24.10 10.33 -5.26
N TYR A 37 23.50 9.51 -4.39
CA TYR A 37 22.83 9.95 -3.17
C TYR A 37 23.69 9.84 -1.91
N GLY A 38 24.72 8.99 -1.95
CA GLY A 38 25.71 8.79 -0.89
C GLY A 38 25.92 7.31 -0.55
N THR A 39 26.52 7.03 0.60
CA THR A 39 26.54 5.68 1.17
C THR A 39 25.16 5.28 1.70
N PRO A 40 24.85 3.98 1.84
CA PRO A 40 23.59 3.54 2.45
C PRO A 40 23.27 4.20 3.79
N ASP A 41 24.25 4.31 4.69
CA ASP A 41 24.07 4.98 5.98
C ASP A 41 23.71 6.46 5.84
N GLN A 42 24.36 7.18 4.91
CA GLN A 42 24.04 8.58 4.63
C GLN A 42 22.63 8.73 4.05
N ILE A 43 22.23 7.82 3.16
CA ILE A 43 20.91 7.80 2.54
C ILE A 43 19.83 7.58 3.61
N ASN A 44 20.00 6.58 4.48
CA ASN A 44 19.05 6.28 5.55
C ASN A 44 19.00 7.42 6.58
N ALA A 45 20.14 8.02 6.93
CA ALA A 45 20.17 9.16 7.85
C ALA A 45 19.40 10.37 7.30
N LYS A 46 19.59 10.69 6.01
CA LYS A 46 18.82 11.76 5.33
C LYS A 46 17.32 11.46 5.34
N ALA A 47 16.93 10.24 4.99
CA ALA A 47 15.53 9.84 4.97
C ALA A 47 14.88 9.91 6.36
N MET A 48 15.57 9.42 7.40
CA MET A 48 15.11 9.50 8.78
C MET A 48 14.92 10.95 9.24
N GLU A 49 15.85 11.84 8.91
CA GLU A 49 15.74 13.27 9.24
C GLU A 49 14.57 13.93 8.48
N ALA A 50 14.45 13.67 7.18
CA ALA A 50 13.39 14.23 6.33
C ALA A 50 11.99 13.82 6.82
N ARG A 51 11.85 12.60 7.36
CA ARG A 51 10.57 12.07 7.83
C ARG A 51 10.09 12.64 9.16
N LYS A 52 10.96 13.25 9.98
CA LYS A 52 10.57 13.74 11.32
C LYS A 52 9.38 14.70 11.21
N LEU A 53 8.30 14.42 11.93
CA LEU A 53 7.09 15.26 11.93
C LEU A 53 7.38 16.76 12.13
N PRO A 54 8.24 17.20 13.07
CA PRO A 54 8.59 18.61 13.19
C PRO A 54 9.19 19.22 11.92
N ASN A 55 10.02 18.46 11.19
CA ASN A 55 10.65 18.92 9.95
C ASN A 55 9.63 19.01 8.80
N LEU A 56 8.71 18.03 8.71
CA LEU A 56 7.60 18.08 7.74
C LEU A 56 6.72 19.31 7.98
N MET A 57 6.33 19.54 9.24
CA MET A 57 5.50 20.69 9.63
C MET A 57 6.21 22.03 9.40
N ASP A 58 7.50 22.14 9.72
CA ASP A 58 8.30 23.34 9.48
C ASP A 58 8.39 23.66 7.98
N ARG A 59 8.62 22.65 7.12
CA ARG A 59 8.62 22.83 5.66
C ARG A 59 7.28 23.32 5.14
N LEU A 60 6.18 22.71 5.59
CA LEU A 60 4.81 23.11 5.23
C LEU A 60 4.52 24.57 5.62
N ARG A 61 4.92 24.99 6.83
CA ARG A 61 4.79 26.38 7.29
C ARG A 61 5.62 27.35 6.44
N LYS A 62 6.88 27.01 6.14
CA LYS A 62 7.77 27.83 5.31
C LYS A 62 7.23 28.04 3.90
N MET A 63 6.62 27.02 3.29
CA MET A 63 5.97 27.13 1.98
C MET A 63 4.57 27.76 2.04
N ARG A 64 4.07 28.12 3.23
CA ARG A 64 2.72 28.64 3.45
C ARG A 64 1.65 27.71 2.88
N SER A 65 1.84 26.41 3.09
CA SER A 65 0.88 25.39 2.68
C SER A 65 -0.47 25.66 3.37
N PRO A 66 -1.60 25.58 2.64
CA PRO A 66 -2.93 25.72 3.25
C PRO A 66 -3.25 24.57 4.22
N TYR A 67 -2.51 23.46 4.14
CA TYR A 67 -2.78 22.24 4.91
C TYR A 67 -2.28 22.29 6.36
N VAL A 68 -1.52 23.32 6.74
CA VAL A 68 -1.00 23.45 8.11
C VAL A 68 -2.13 23.51 9.14
N GLU A 69 -3.17 24.32 8.87
CA GLU A 69 -4.29 24.49 9.79
C GLU A 69 -5.09 23.19 9.98
N GLU A 70 -5.27 22.43 8.90
CA GLU A 70 -5.96 21.14 8.91
C GLU A 70 -5.16 20.05 9.64
N LEU A 71 -3.82 20.06 9.53
CA LEU A 71 -2.95 19.18 10.30
C LEU A 71 -2.96 19.52 11.79
N ASP A 72 -2.90 20.80 12.14
CA ASP A 72 -2.99 21.27 13.52
C ASP A 72 -4.38 20.94 14.12
N TRP A 73 -5.46 21.06 13.32
CA TRP A 73 -6.79 20.58 13.68
C TRP A 73 -6.81 19.06 13.93
N LEU A 74 -6.32 18.25 13.00
CA LEU A 74 -6.30 16.78 13.13
C LEU A 74 -5.51 16.33 14.37
N LEU A 75 -4.39 17.01 14.65
CA LEU A 75 -3.60 16.79 15.85
C LEU A 75 -4.40 17.09 17.13
N SER A 76 -5.09 18.22 17.18
CA SER A 76 -5.95 18.63 18.31
C SER A 76 -7.11 17.65 18.53
N GLU A 77 -7.78 17.22 17.45
CA GLU A 77 -8.86 16.22 17.48
C GLU A 77 -8.41 14.88 18.07
N ARG A 78 -7.22 14.44 17.67
CA ARG A 78 -6.58 13.24 18.24
C ARG A 78 -6.28 13.41 19.74
N GLU A 79 -5.70 14.54 20.13
CA GLU A 79 -5.28 14.79 21.51
C GLU A 79 -6.46 14.89 22.47
N ARG A 80 -7.57 15.51 22.04
CA ARG A 80 -8.81 15.56 22.82
C ARG A 80 -9.58 14.22 22.82
N GLY A 81 -9.16 13.25 22.04
CA GLY A 81 -9.79 11.94 21.95
C GLY A 81 -11.17 11.97 21.27
N ALA A 82 -11.32 12.78 20.21
CA ALA A 82 -12.59 12.94 19.50
C ALA A 82 -13.04 11.69 18.72
N PHE A 83 -12.09 10.84 18.34
CA PHE A 83 -12.36 9.62 17.58
C PHE A 83 -12.89 8.50 18.48
N VAL A 84 -13.77 7.66 17.91
CA VAL A 84 -14.35 6.51 18.63
C VAL A 84 -13.27 5.56 19.11
N ARG A 85 -13.40 5.06 20.35
CA ARG A 85 -12.52 3.99 20.86
C ARG A 85 -12.89 2.65 20.24
N ILE A 86 -11.94 1.74 20.11
CA ILE A 86 -12.20 0.40 19.56
C ILE A 86 -13.24 -0.34 20.41
N SER A 87 -13.15 -0.23 21.74
CA SER A 87 -14.11 -0.79 22.69
C SER A 87 -15.53 -0.26 22.47
N GLU A 88 -15.70 1.06 22.36
CA GLU A 88 -17.00 1.71 22.09
C GLU A 88 -17.58 1.32 20.73
N PHE A 89 -16.74 1.25 19.69
CA PHE A 89 -17.15 0.78 18.37
C PHE A 89 -17.68 -0.67 18.45
N ARG A 90 -16.93 -1.55 19.11
CA ARG A 90 -17.32 -2.97 19.27
C ARG A 90 -18.62 -3.10 20.06
N ASP A 91 -18.79 -2.33 21.14
CA ASP A 91 -19.99 -2.38 21.97
C ASP A 91 -21.23 -1.91 21.18
N ARG A 92 -21.10 -0.90 20.32
CA ARG A 92 -22.17 -0.47 19.41
C ARG A 92 -22.55 -1.58 18.43
N VAL A 93 -21.56 -2.22 17.80
CA VAL A 93 -21.78 -3.27 16.79
C VAL A 93 -22.42 -4.52 17.40
N LEU A 94 -22.06 -4.86 18.63
CA LEU A 94 -22.55 -6.04 19.36
C LEU A 94 -23.78 -5.72 20.23
N CYS A 95 -24.37 -4.54 20.11
CA CYS A 95 -25.57 -4.19 20.86
C CYS A 95 -26.70 -5.20 20.59
N GLY A 96 -27.21 -5.84 21.64
CA GLY A 96 -28.23 -6.90 21.53
C GLY A 96 -27.69 -8.31 21.26
N ALA A 97 -26.37 -8.50 21.12
CA ALA A 97 -25.77 -9.83 21.04
C ALA A 97 -25.84 -10.53 22.41
N PRO A 98 -26.01 -11.86 22.46
CA PRO A 98 -26.17 -12.61 23.71
C PRO A 98 -24.90 -12.60 24.58
N SER A 99 -23.73 -12.45 23.97
CA SER A 99 -22.44 -12.35 24.66
C SER A 99 -21.39 -11.67 23.77
N LYS A 100 -20.42 -10.99 24.39
CA LYS A 100 -19.25 -10.44 23.70
C LYS A 100 -18.22 -11.54 23.46
N PRO A 101 -17.77 -11.78 22.21
CA PRO A 101 -16.76 -12.79 21.93
C PRO A 101 -15.39 -12.35 22.46
N GLU A 102 -14.51 -13.32 22.68
CA GLU A 102 -13.07 -13.04 22.76
C GLU A 102 -12.55 -12.69 21.36
N PHE A 103 -11.70 -11.66 21.27
CA PHE A 103 -11.19 -11.20 19.98
C PHE A 103 -9.84 -11.83 19.67
N ALA A 104 -9.68 -12.37 18.46
CA ALA A 104 -8.42 -12.91 17.96
C ALA A 104 -7.39 -11.78 17.68
N GLU A 105 -6.75 -11.28 18.73
CA GLU A 105 -5.82 -10.14 18.67
C GLU A 105 -4.49 -10.47 17.97
N ASP A 106 -4.10 -11.75 17.93
CA ASP A 106 -2.93 -12.28 17.23
C ASP A 106 -3.08 -12.31 15.71
N ARG A 107 -4.33 -12.25 15.22
CA ARG A 107 -4.69 -12.31 13.79
C ARG A 107 -5.44 -11.06 13.33
N ALA A 108 -5.15 -9.92 13.95
CA ALA A 108 -5.80 -8.66 13.61
C ALA A 108 -5.61 -8.31 12.13
N VAL A 109 -6.74 -8.09 11.43
CA VAL A 109 -6.75 -7.70 10.01
C VAL A 109 -6.48 -6.21 9.86
N THR A 110 -5.49 -5.82 9.06
CA THR A 110 -5.24 -4.40 8.78
C THR A 110 -6.36 -3.84 7.91
N LEU A 111 -7.03 -2.78 8.36
CA LEU A 111 -8.00 -2.05 7.53
C LEU A 111 -7.22 -1.14 6.57
N GLU A 112 -7.51 -1.26 5.27
CA GLU A 112 -6.78 -0.56 4.21
C GLU A 112 -7.72 0.10 3.20
N ILE A 113 -7.44 1.36 2.86
CA ILE A 113 -8.05 2.09 1.74
C ILE A 113 -7.01 2.35 0.66
N SER A 114 -7.44 2.23 -0.59
CA SER A 114 -6.67 2.68 -1.73
C SER A 114 -7.17 3.97 -2.36
N ALA A 115 -6.22 4.64 -3.03
CA ALA A 115 -6.39 5.90 -3.71
C ALA A 115 -6.84 7.04 -2.79
N LEU A 116 -6.10 7.24 -1.69
CA LEU A 116 -6.05 8.54 -1.02
C LEU A 116 -5.23 9.50 -1.90
N GLN A 117 -5.90 10.19 -2.83
CA GLN A 117 -5.20 11.00 -3.83
C GLN A 117 -4.86 12.41 -3.34
N TYR A 118 -5.66 12.96 -2.44
CA TYR A 118 -5.53 14.35 -1.98
C TYR A 118 -5.63 14.45 -0.47
N PHE A 119 -4.78 15.24 0.16
CA PHE A 119 -4.80 15.48 1.60
C PHE A 119 -6.17 15.97 2.11
N PRO A 120 -6.88 16.91 1.45
CA PRO A 120 -8.22 17.32 1.88
C PRO A 120 -9.23 16.17 2.01
N TRP A 121 -9.09 15.09 1.23
CA TRP A 121 -9.98 13.94 1.36
C TRP A 121 -9.79 13.22 2.69
N LEU A 122 -8.55 13.11 3.19
CA LEU A 122 -8.26 12.54 4.52
C LEU A 122 -8.90 13.38 5.63
N VAL A 123 -8.95 14.71 5.46
CA VAL A 123 -9.60 15.62 6.41
C VAL A 123 -11.11 15.38 6.44
N GLU A 124 -11.74 15.24 5.27
CA GLU A 124 -13.17 14.90 5.18
C GLU A 124 -13.49 13.50 5.73
N GLU A 125 -12.60 12.53 5.51
CA GLU A 125 -12.68 11.21 6.16
C GLU A 125 -12.63 11.35 7.69
N ALA A 126 -11.69 12.14 8.22
CA ALA A 126 -11.55 12.34 9.66
C ALA A 126 -12.77 13.03 10.29
N LYS A 127 -13.31 14.09 9.64
CA LYS A 127 -14.54 14.77 10.07
C LYS A 127 -15.71 13.80 10.12
N ARG A 128 -15.88 13.00 9.05
CA ARG A 128 -16.91 11.96 8.98
C ARG A 128 -16.72 10.91 10.08
N ALA A 129 -15.49 10.45 10.30
CA ALA A 129 -15.18 9.45 11.31
C ALA A 129 -15.55 9.90 12.72
N ILE A 130 -15.33 11.18 13.04
CA ILE A 130 -15.76 11.79 14.31
C ILE A 130 -17.29 11.86 14.37
N ASP A 131 -17.94 12.42 13.36
CA ASP A 131 -19.41 12.63 13.32
C ASP A 131 -20.18 11.30 13.44
N LYS A 132 -19.79 10.31 12.64
CA LYS A 132 -20.48 9.00 12.59
C LYS A 132 -19.93 7.98 13.58
N ARG A 133 -18.91 8.35 14.36
CA ARG A 133 -18.15 7.44 15.23
C ARG A 133 -17.69 6.20 14.43
N GLU A 134 -17.10 6.44 13.27
CA GLU A 134 -16.52 5.45 12.37
C GLU A 134 -15.01 5.31 12.63
N LEU A 135 -14.42 4.22 12.17
CA LEU A 135 -12.98 3.93 12.26
C LEU A 135 -12.27 4.41 11.00
N MET A 136 -11.17 5.12 11.15
CA MET A 136 -10.20 5.37 10.08
C MET A 136 -9.24 4.17 9.94
N PRO A 137 -8.89 3.74 8.71
CA PRO A 137 -8.05 2.56 8.47
C PRO A 137 -6.62 2.75 8.98
N GLY A 138 -5.94 1.62 9.23
CA GLY A 138 -4.53 1.58 9.65
C GLY A 138 -3.54 1.72 8.49
N ARG A 139 -4.01 1.70 7.25
CA ARG A 139 -3.18 1.71 6.05
C ARG A 139 -3.84 2.43 4.87
N TYR A 140 -3.04 3.22 4.14
CA TYR A 140 -3.48 3.99 2.98
C TYR A 140 -2.58 3.77 1.77
N ILE A 141 -3.16 3.58 0.59
CA ILE A 141 -2.41 3.54 -0.66
C ILE A 141 -2.70 4.79 -1.47
N ARG A 142 -1.65 5.41 -2.00
CA ARG A 142 -1.73 6.60 -2.83
C ARG A 142 -1.19 6.25 -4.21
N VAL A 143 -2.02 6.47 -5.23
CA VAL A 143 -1.75 6.03 -6.61
C VAL A 143 -1.63 7.19 -7.60
N ARG A 144 -1.79 8.42 -7.09
CA ARG A 144 -1.54 9.69 -7.78
C ARG A 144 -0.05 9.86 -8.06
N LYS A 145 0.24 10.53 -9.16
CA LYS A 145 1.60 10.91 -9.59
C LYS A 145 2.34 11.68 -8.49
N MET A 146 3.49 11.17 -8.07
CA MET A 146 4.28 11.77 -6.99
C MET A 146 4.75 13.17 -7.33
N GLN A 147 5.15 13.41 -8.58
CA GLN A 147 5.53 14.74 -9.04
C GLN A 147 4.35 15.73 -8.95
N GLU A 148 3.12 15.28 -9.25
CA GLU A 148 1.95 16.12 -9.11
C GLU A 148 1.66 16.44 -7.64
N GLN A 149 1.77 15.45 -6.75
CA GLN A 149 1.62 15.64 -5.30
C GLN A 149 2.67 16.58 -4.70
N GLU A 150 3.93 16.47 -5.13
CA GLU A 150 5.04 17.32 -4.70
C GLU A 150 4.77 18.80 -5.02
N ASN A 151 4.20 19.07 -6.21
CA ASN A 151 3.90 20.41 -6.69
C ASN A 151 2.53 20.94 -6.21
N ASP A 152 1.76 20.14 -5.48
CA ASP A 152 0.41 20.48 -5.03
C ASP A 152 0.42 21.08 -3.62
N GLN A 153 1.02 22.26 -3.49
CA GLN A 153 0.99 23.07 -2.26
C GLN A 153 1.41 22.33 -0.98
N GLY A 154 2.29 21.33 -1.10
CA GLY A 154 2.78 20.52 0.01
C GLY A 154 1.92 19.28 0.33
N ASP A 155 1.01 18.87 -0.54
CA ASP A 155 0.13 17.69 -0.36
C ASP A 155 0.92 16.44 0.05
N LEU A 156 2.04 16.14 -0.63
CA LEU A 156 2.91 15.00 -0.28
C LEU A 156 3.41 15.07 1.17
N LEU A 157 3.86 16.25 1.62
CA LEU A 157 4.33 16.46 2.99
C LEU A 157 3.17 16.40 4.00
N ALA A 158 2.02 16.93 3.63
CA ALA A 158 0.84 16.97 4.48
C ALA A 158 0.33 15.56 4.76
N VAL A 159 0.23 14.69 3.74
CA VAL A 159 -0.14 13.29 3.96
C VAL A 159 0.93 12.55 4.77
N ALA A 160 2.22 12.73 4.48
CA ALA A 160 3.30 12.11 5.26
C ALA A 160 3.24 12.50 6.76
N ALA A 161 2.91 13.76 7.06
CA ALA A 161 2.71 14.25 8.42
C ALA A 161 1.43 13.65 9.05
N ALA A 162 0.31 13.65 8.31
CA ALA A 162 -0.97 13.13 8.78
C ALA A 162 -0.90 11.65 9.15
N MET A 163 -0.20 10.83 8.35
CA MET A 163 -0.01 9.41 8.62
C MET A 163 0.72 9.17 9.96
N GLN A 164 1.67 10.03 10.32
CA GLN A 164 2.32 10.00 11.63
C GLN A 164 1.40 10.47 12.76
N ILE A 165 0.55 11.47 12.50
CA ILE A 165 -0.42 11.98 13.48
C ILE A 165 -1.44 10.88 13.82
N ILE A 166 -2.03 10.23 12.81
CA ILE A 166 -3.07 9.20 13.00
C ILE A 166 -2.49 7.82 13.34
N GLY A 167 -1.20 7.62 13.06
CA GLY A 167 -0.49 6.36 13.31
C GLY A 167 -0.79 5.28 12.28
N ALA A 168 -1.05 5.66 11.04
CA ALA A 168 -1.28 4.74 9.93
C ALA A 168 0.00 4.56 9.08
N SER A 169 0.08 3.44 8.37
CA SER A 169 1.07 3.23 7.32
C SER A 169 0.55 3.76 5.99
N TYR A 170 1.45 4.13 5.08
CA TYR A 170 1.06 4.55 3.75
C TYR A 170 2.07 4.12 2.70
N VAL A 171 1.61 4.01 1.46
CA VAL A 171 2.42 3.68 0.30
C VAL A 171 2.18 4.72 -0.78
N GLU A 172 3.26 5.25 -1.34
CA GLU A 172 3.22 6.14 -2.50
C GLU A 172 3.43 5.38 -3.82
N THR A 173 3.07 5.99 -4.95
CA THR A 173 3.29 5.38 -6.27
C THR A 173 4.17 6.29 -7.12
N LEU A 174 5.40 5.83 -7.38
CA LEU A 174 6.36 6.53 -8.23
C LEU A 174 5.83 6.71 -9.67
N ASP A 175 6.25 7.80 -10.32
CA ASP A 175 5.87 8.15 -11.68
C ASP A 175 6.52 7.21 -12.70
N THR A 176 7.76 6.76 -12.46
CA THR A 176 8.51 5.80 -13.29
C THR A 176 7.97 4.37 -13.16
N LYS A 177 6.68 4.20 -13.37
CA LYS A 177 5.99 2.90 -13.39
C LYS A 177 5.74 2.38 -14.81
N GLY A 178 5.86 3.22 -15.84
CA GLY A 178 5.65 2.86 -17.25
C GLY A 178 4.30 3.31 -17.83
N THR A 179 3.42 3.89 -17.00
CA THR A 179 2.14 4.52 -17.40
C THR A 179 2.22 6.05 -17.45
N ASP A 180 3.44 6.60 -17.34
CA ASP A 180 3.78 8.02 -17.36
C ASP A 180 3.85 8.61 -18.77
N GLY A 181 3.48 7.83 -19.79
CA GLY A 181 3.61 8.17 -21.20
C GLY A 181 4.91 7.65 -21.84
N SER A 182 5.77 7.00 -21.06
CA SER A 182 7.04 6.45 -21.53
C SER A 182 6.87 5.17 -22.38
N ASN A 183 5.81 4.39 -22.14
CA ASN A 183 5.47 3.24 -22.97
C ASN A 183 4.68 3.70 -24.21
N VAL A 184 5.39 3.85 -25.33
CA VAL A 184 4.84 4.29 -26.63
C VAL A 184 3.80 3.34 -27.23
N HIS A 185 3.65 2.13 -26.68
CA HIS A 185 2.67 1.15 -27.11
C HIS A 185 1.36 1.19 -26.32
N LEU A 186 1.30 1.97 -25.23
CA LEU A 186 0.04 2.21 -24.52
C LEU A 186 -0.77 3.29 -25.23
N GLY A 187 -2.01 2.97 -25.56
CA GLY A 187 -2.98 3.92 -26.13
C GLY A 187 -3.75 4.73 -25.07
N GLY A 188 -3.46 4.50 -23.79
CA GLY A 188 -4.13 5.13 -22.64
C GLY A 188 -4.43 4.12 -21.51
N PRO A 189 -5.04 4.57 -20.40
CA PRO A 189 -5.37 3.71 -19.26
C PRO A 189 -6.21 2.47 -19.61
N GLU A 190 -7.12 2.60 -20.58
CA GLU A 190 -7.93 1.50 -21.15
C GLU A 190 -7.08 0.36 -21.72
N THR A 191 -5.86 0.66 -22.17
CA THR A 191 -4.95 -0.35 -22.71
C THR A 191 -4.14 -1.06 -21.62
N LEU A 192 -4.08 -0.53 -20.39
CA LEU A 192 -3.37 -1.14 -19.26
C LEU A 192 -4.09 -2.37 -18.72
N THR A 193 -5.42 -2.37 -18.73
CA THR A 193 -6.25 -3.45 -18.16
C THR A 193 -6.14 -4.76 -18.95
N GLY A 194 -5.46 -4.76 -20.10
CA GLY A 194 -5.17 -5.95 -20.91
C GLY A 194 -3.76 -6.55 -20.76
N TYR A 195 -2.83 -5.91 -20.03
CA TYR A 195 -1.46 -6.42 -19.88
C TYR A 195 -1.31 -7.32 -18.66
N PHE A 196 -1.43 -8.63 -18.86
CA PHE A 196 -1.08 -9.63 -17.85
C PHE A 196 0.44 -9.88 -17.82
N GLY A 197 1.05 -9.84 -16.64
CA GLY A 197 2.48 -10.15 -16.44
C GLY A 197 3.45 -8.96 -16.53
N GLY A 198 2.93 -7.73 -16.65
CA GLY A 198 3.70 -6.49 -16.61
C GLY A 198 3.23 -5.48 -17.66
N ILE A 199 3.26 -4.19 -17.32
CA ILE A 199 2.64 -3.13 -18.14
C ILE A 199 3.52 -2.62 -19.31
N GLY A 200 4.49 -3.42 -19.77
CA GLY A 200 5.37 -3.09 -20.89
C GLY A 200 6.34 -1.93 -20.64
N GLN A 201 6.76 -1.72 -19.39
CA GLN A 201 7.65 -0.61 -19.01
C GLN A 201 8.97 -0.62 -19.81
N PRO A 202 9.47 0.54 -20.31
CA PRO A 202 10.71 0.56 -21.08
C PRO A 202 11.94 0.07 -20.30
N ASN A 203 12.84 -0.65 -20.98
CA ASN A 203 13.92 -1.45 -20.37
C ASN A 203 14.88 -0.70 -19.41
N GLY A 204 15.04 0.62 -19.55
CA GLY A 204 15.89 1.43 -18.66
C GLY A 204 15.23 1.86 -17.35
N HIS A 205 13.92 1.67 -17.21
CA HIS A 205 13.17 2.17 -16.06
C HIS A 205 13.55 1.59 -14.71
N PRO A 206 14.03 0.34 -14.55
CA PRO A 206 14.41 -0.13 -13.22
C PRO A 206 15.43 0.76 -12.51
N LEU A 207 16.36 1.37 -13.26
CA LEU A 207 17.33 2.31 -12.70
C LEU A 207 16.75 3.72 -12.50
N LEU A 208 15.84 4.17 -13.37
CA LEU A 208 15.11 5.44 -13.18
C LEU A 208 14.20 5.39 -11.96
N TRP A 209 13.56 4.24 -11.74
CA TRP A 209 12.72 3.97 -10.58
C TRP A 209 13.51 4.01 -9.28
N LEU A 210 14.72 3.43 -9.26
CA LEU A 210 15.59 3.56 -8.10
C LEU A 210 16.04 5.01 -7.89
N ASP A 211 16.37 5.72 -8.96
CA ASP A 211 16.79 7.13 -8.90
C ASP A 211 15.67 8.02 -8.33
N GLU A 212 14.45 7.86 -8.84
CA GLU A 212 13.24 8.54 -8.34
C GLU A 212 12.93 8.15 -6.88
N TYR A 213 13.00 6.86 -6.56
CA TYR A 213 12.81 6.38 -5.19
C TYR A 213 13.78 7.08 -4.22
N LEU A 214 15.07 7.08 -4.54
CA LEU A 214 16.09 7.66 -3.67
C LEU A 214 15.91 9.18 -3.51
N TYR A 215 15.43 9.88 -4.53
CA TYR A 215 15.03 11.28 -4.41
C TYR A 215 13.95 11.47 -3.35
N TYR A 216 12.82 10.76 -3.45
CA TYR A 216 11.71 10.93 -2.50
C TYR A 216 12.03 10.37 -1.11
N TYR A 217 12.77 9.27 -1.03
CA TYR A 217 13.22 8.68 0.22
C TYR A 217 14.12 9.65 0.99
N THR A 218 15.14 10.22 0.34
CA THR A 218 16.09 11.13 1.02
C THR A 218 15.54 12.53 1.25
N THR A 219 14.64 13.02 0.38
CA THR A 219 14.13 14.39 0.45
C THR A 219 12.86 14.51 1.27
N TYR A 220 12.01 13.48 1.28
CA TYR A 220 10.68 13.53 1.91
C TYR A 220 10.47 12.43 2.96
N GLY A 221 11.40 11.48 3.09
CA GLY A 221 11.26 10.38 4.03
C GLY A 221 10.23 9.32 3.60
N ILE A 222 9.91 9.26 2.31
CA ILE A 222 8.93 8.32 1.76
C ILE A 222 9.55 6.93 1.70
N GLN A 223 9.13 6.05 2.62
CA GLN A 223 9.76 4.74 2.79
C GLN A 223 9.11 3.64 1.94
N GLN A 224 7.78 3.64 1.79
CA GLN A 224 7.05 2.58 1.10
C GLN A 224 6.55 3.06 -0.26
N VAL A 225 6.89 2.32 -1.31
CA VAL A 225 6.41 2.58 -2.67
C VAL A 225 5.70 1.38 -3.31
N LEU A 226 4.74 1.65 -4.20
CA LEU A 226 4.05 0.65 -4.99
C LEU A 226 4.95 0.18 -6.14
N ASN A 227 4.98 -1.13 -6.36
CA ASN A 227 5.81 -1.77 -7.37
C ASN A 227 4.97 -2.71 -8.24
N ILE A 228 5.23 -2.73 -9.54
CA ILE A 228 4.39 -3.42 -10.53
C ILE A 228 5.18 -4.18 -11.60
N ASN A 229 6.52 -4.14 -11.53
CA ASN A 229 7.40 -4.73 -12.54
C ASN A 229 8.45 -5.65 -11.87
N PRO A 230 8.70 -6.86 -12.38
CA PRO A 230 9.67 -7.79 -11.80
C PRO A 230 11.10 -7.23 -11.70
N GLY A 231 11.52 -6.42 -12.68
CA GLY A 231 12.83 -5.77 -12.71
C GLY A 231 13.00 -4.71 -11.62
N THR A 232 12.01 -3.84 -11.44
CA THR A 232 12.00 -2.86 -10.32
C THR A 232 11.88 -3.57 -8.97
N VAL A 233 11.15 -4.69 -8.89
CA VAL A 233 11.10 -5.53 -7.68
C VAL A 233 12.48 -6.08 -7.33
N LEU A 234 13.21 -6.64 -8.31
CA LEU A 234 14.58 -7.12 -8.08
C LEU A 234 15.54 -5.99 -7.69
N VAL A 235 15.44 -4.83 -8.33
CA VAL A 235 16.24 -3.64 -7.95
C VAL A 235 15.96 -3.23 -6.51
N GLY A 236 14.70 -3.22 -6.07
CA GLY A 236 14.34 -2.95 -4.68
C GLY A 236 14.95 -3.97 -3.70
N TYR A 237 14.92 -5.26 -4.05
CA TYR A 237 15.56 -6.31 -3.25
C TYR A 237 17.08 -6.10 -3.11
N ILE A 238 17.77 -5.79 -4.22
CA ILE A 238 19.21 -5.56 -4.21
C ILE A 238 19.56 -4.30 -3.41
N ALA A 239 18.85 -3.19 -3.63
CA ALA A 239 19.06 -1.94 -2.90
C ALA A 239 18.87 -2.12 -1.38
N HIS A 240 17.83 -2.87 -0.97
CA HIS A 240 17.67 -3.24 0.43
C HIS A 240 18.81 -4.10 0.95
N LYS A 241 19.21 -5.14 0.22
CA LYS A 241 20.33 -6.00 0.60
C LYS A 241 21.65 -5.22 0.77
N LEU A 242 21.85 -4.17 -0.03
CA LEU A 242 23.00 -3.26 0.04
C LEU A 242 22.95 -2.27 1.21
N GLY A 243 21.84 -2.21 1.96
CA GLY A 243 21.74 -1.42 3.18
C GLY A 243 20.77 -0.24 3.13
N ILE A 244 20.04 -0.01 2.03
CA ILE A 244 19.01 1.04 1.98
C ILE A 244 17.75 0.53 2.69
N ASP A 245 17.22 1.25 3.69
CA ASP A 245 16.05 0.81 4.47
C ASP A 245 14.72 1.10 3.77
N MET A 246 14.69 0.76 2.48
CA MET A 246 13.54 0.94 1.61
C MET A 246 12.51 -0.16 1.79
N GLU A 247 11.27 0.17 1.48
CA GLU A 247 10.17 -0.76 1.47
C GLU A 247 9.35 -0.61 0.20
N PHE A 248 8.77 -1.71 -0.28
CA PHE A 248 7.81 -1.67 -1.36
C PHE A 248 6.69 -2.69 -1.17
N LYS A 249 5.53 -2.40 -1.76
CA LYS A 249 4.45 -3.38 -1.93
C LYS A 249 4.25 -3.71 -3.40
N ILE A 250 3.81 -4.93 -3.69
CA ILE A 250 3.49 -5.34 -5.06
C ILE A 250 2.01 -5.12 -5.35
N SER A 251 1.70 -4.47 -6.46
CA SER A 251 0.33 -4.27 -6.93
C SER A 251 -0.28 -5.55 -7.52
N VAL A 252 -1.62 -5.59 -7.56
CA VAL A 252 -2.38 -6.65 -8.23
C VAL A 252 -2.02 -6.76 -9.71
N PHE A 253 -1.64 -5.65 -10.36
CA PHE A 253 -1.22 -5.63 -11.75
C PHE A 253 0.04 -6.46 -12.05
N MET A 254 0.85 -6.83 -11.05
CA MET A 254 2.01 -7.70 -11.27
C MET A 254 1.61 -9.17 -11.50
N GLY A 255 0.41 -9.60 -11.05
CA GLY A 255 -0.09 -10.96 -11.28
C GLY A 255 0.36 -12.00 -10.24
N ASN A 256 0.27 -11.68 -8.94
CA ASN A 256 0.35 -12.70 -7.88
C ASN A 256 -0.96 -13.50 -7.84
N ASP A 257 -1.18 -14.32 -8.87
CA ASP A 257 -2.50 -14.88 -9.20
C ASP A 257 -2.88 -16.14 -8.44
N ASN A 258 -1.89 -16.90 -7.98
CA ASN A 258 -2.09 -18.21 -7.37
C ASN A 258 -0.90 -18.57 -6.45
N PRO A 259 -0.97 -19.65 -5.65
CA PRO A 259 0.07 -20.00 -4.70
C PRO A 259 1.46 -20.25 -5.33
N TYR A 260 1.54 -20.64 -6.61
CA TYR A 260 2.81 -20.82 -7.30
C TYR A 260 3.46 -19.47 -7.66
N SER A 261 2.67 -18.49 -8.10
CA SER A 261 3.15 -17.12 -8.32
C SER A 261 3.60 -16.50 -7.00
N VAL A 262 2.84 -16.71 -5.92
CA VAL A 262 3.22 -16.27 -4.57
C VAL A 262 4.51 -16.94 -4.11
N LEU A 263 4.66 -18.26 -4.31
CA LEU A 263 5.89 -18.98 -4.01
C LEU A 263 7.10 -18.37 -4.74
N TRP A 264 6.96 -18.08 -6.03
CA TRP A 264 8.03 -17.45 -6.80
C TRP A 264 8.42 -16.08 -6.25
N THR A 265 7.43 -15.23 -5.96
CA THR A 265 7.63 -13.89 -5.38
C THR A 265 8.34 -13.96 -4.02
N LEU A 266 7.90 -14.87 -3.15
CA LEU A 266 8.42 -15.00 -1.78
C LEU A 266 9.78 -15.71 -1.71
N LEU A 267 10.07 -16.64 -2.63
CA LEU A 267 11.42 -17.23 -2.77
C LEU A 267 12.44 -16.14 -3.08
N THR A 268 12.11 -15.23 -4.00
CA THR A 268 12.98 -14.10 -4.36
C THR A 268 13.18 -13.17 -3.16
N ALA A 269 12.11 -12.82 -2.43
CA ALA A 269 12.20 -12.03 -1.20
C ALA A 269 13.13 -12.67 -0.17
N ARG A 270 13.04 -14.00 -0.01
CA ARG A 270 13.87 -14.74 0.94
C ARG A 270 15.34 -14.81 0.52
N LEU A 271 15.61 -15.02 -0.77
CA LEU A 271 16.96 -15.09 -1.34
C LEU A 271 17.74 -13.78 -1.10
N PHE A 272 17.06 -12.64 -1.26
CA PHE A 272 17.66 -11.32 -1.09
C PHE A 272 17.50 -10.72 0.30
N SER A 273 16.94 -11.44 1.26
CA SER A 273 16.84 -10.98 2.65
C SER A 273 18.22 -10.63 3.23
N ARG A 274 18.23 -9.71 4.18
CA ARG A 274 19.42 -9.38 4.99
C ARG A 274 19.70 -10.49 6.02
N PRO A 275 20.89 -10.50 6.66
CA PRO A 275 21.22 -11.50 7.69
C PRO A 275 20.26 -11.53 8.88
N ASP A 276 19.61 -10.40 9.18
CA ASP A 276 18.57 -10.30 10.22
C ASP A 276 17.20 -10.86 9.78
N GLY A 277 17.09 -11.35 8.55
CA GLY A 277 15.87 -11.88 7.96
C GLY A 277 14.93 -10.83 7.37
N SER A 278 15.26 -9.55 7.44
CA SER A 278 14.42 -8.47 6.87
C SER A 278 14.42 -8.50 5.33
N THR A 279 13.29 -8.04 4.77
CA THR A 279 13.04 -7.90 3.33
C THR A 279 12.36 -6.56 3.07
N PRO A 280 12.58 -5.90 1.92
CA PRO A 280 11.88 -4.67 1.58
C PRO A 280 10.42 -4.92 1.14
N LEU A 281 10.04 -6.16 0.82
CA LEU A 281 8.66 -6.49 0.47
C LEU A 281 7.80 -6.44 1.73
N VAL A 282 7.00 -5.39 1.92
CA VAL A 282 6.13 -5.21 3.09
C VAL A 282 4.70 -5.72 2.88
N GLY A 283 4.35 -6.02 1.64
CA GLY A 283 3.06 -6.63 1.30
C GLY A 283 2.87 -6.79 -0.19
N PHE A 284 1.88 -7.59 -0.57
CA PHE A 284 1.49 -7.75 -1.97
C PHE A 284 -0.01 -7.93 -2.07
N SER A 285 -0.59 -7.33 -3.10
CA SER A 285 -1.97 -7.63 -3.49
C SER A 285 -1.99 -8.93 -4.28
N VAL A 286 -2.87 -9.82 -3.87
CA VAL A 286 -3.22 -11.03 -4.62
C VAL A 286 -4.20 -10.68 -5.74
N SER A 287 -4.32 -11.57 -6.73
CA SER A 287 -5.29 -11.40 -7.81
C SER A 287 -6.72 -11.35 -7.33
N ASN A 288 -7.55 -10.58 -8.05
CA ASN A 288 -8.97 -10.43 -7.75
C ASN A 288 -9.75 -11.76 -7.85
N SER A 289 -9.20 -12.78 -8.53
CA SER A 289 -9.81 -14.10 -8.72
C SER A 289 -9.33 -15.20 -7.74
N ILE A 290 -8.34 -14.93 -6.88
CA ILE A 290 -7.78 -15.95 -5.98
C ILE A 290 -8.85 -16.47 -5.02
N ASP A 291 -8.95 -17.76 -4.71
CA ASP A 291 -9.93 -18.28 -3.73
C ASP A 291 -9.35 -18.39 -2.30
N VAL A 292 -10.21 -18.76 -1.33
CA VAL A 292 -9.85 -18.93 0.09
C VAL A 292 -8.77 -20.00 0.28
N ASP A 293 -8.90 -21.16 -0.37
CA ASP A 293 -7.95 -22.26 -0.25
C ASP A 293 -6.57 -21.85 -0.78
N SER A 294 -6.53 -21.13 -1.90
CA SER A 294 -5.31 -20.57 -2.47
C SER A 294 -4.69 -19.50 -1.58
N LEU A 295 -5.50 -18.68 -0.90
CA LEU A 295 -5.00 -17.72 0.10
C LEU A 295 -4.34 -18.44 1.28
N ILE A 296 -4.95 -19.50 1.79
CA ILE A 296 -4.40 -20.31 2.88
C ILE A 296 -3.09 -20.98 2.46
N ALA A 297 -3.04 -21.57 1.25
CA ALA A 297 -1.80 -22.15 0.71
C ALA A 297 -0.70 -21.10 0.52
N SER A 298 -1.05 -19.91 0.04
CA SER A 298 -0.12 -18.78 -0.09
C SER A 298 0.42 -18.32 1.26
N ALA A 299 -0.42 -18.30 2.29
CA ALA A 299 -0.02 -17.99 3.65
C ALA A 299 0.91 -19.04 4.25
N GLU A 300 0.68 -20.33 3.98
CA GLU A 300 1.58 -21.40 4.38
C GLU A 300 2.97 -21.20 3.77
N VAL A 301 3.06 -20.92 2.46
CA VAL A 301 4.34 -20.62 1.79
C VAL A 301 5.05 -19.46 2.48
N ARG A 302 4.35 -18.35 2.73
CA ARG A 302 4.89 -17.20 3.46
C ARG A 302 5.43 -17.58 4.84
N GLN A 303 4.69 -18.39 5.58
CA GLN A 303 5.11 -18.87 6.91
C GLN A 303 6.35 -19.76 6.82
N LYS A 304 6.38 -20.75 5.93
CA LYS A 304 7.51 -21.68 5.77
C LYS A 304 8.80 -20.98 5.33
N LEU A 305 8.70 -19.86 4.62
CA LEU A 305 9.84 -19.03 4.25
C LEU A 305 10.27 -18.03 5.34
N GLY A 306 9.57 -18.00 6.49
CA GLY A 306 9.90 -17.11 7.61
C GLY A 306 9.49 -15.65 7.37
N LEU A 307 8.50 -15.40 6.50
CA LEU A 307 8.09 -14.07 6.06
C LEU A 307 6.74 -13.63 6.64
N GLU A 308 6.13 -14.43 7.53
CA GLU A 308 4.78 -14.21 8.07
C GLU A 308 4.57 -12.83 8.70
N ASN A 309 5.56 -12.35 9.46
CA ASN A 309 5.49 -11.04 10.13
C ASN A 309 5.94 -9.88 9.24
N ALA A 310 6.74 -10.15 8.21
CA ALA A 310 7.33 -9.11 7.36
C ALA A 310 6.44 -8.77 6.15
N VAL A 311 5.81 -9.77 5.54
CA VAL A 311 5.09 -9.63 4.27
C VAL A 311 3.58 -9.78 4.48
N ARG A 312 2.82 -8.70 4.32
CA ARG A 312 1.36 -8.75 4.41
C ARG A 312 0.73 -9.32 3.14
N ILE A 313 -0.27 -10.18 3.28
CA ILE A 313 -1.15 -10.55 2.17
C ILE A 313 -2.29 -9.53 2.15
N GLU A 314 -2.37 -8.73 1.08
CA GLU A 314 -3.38 -7.69 0.94
C GLU A 314 -4.53 -8.19 0.05
N HIS A 315 -5.68 -8.48 0.65
CA HIS A 315 -6.85 -9.04 -0.03
C HIS A 315 -7.86 -7.95 -0.35
N HIS A 316 -8.25 -7.83 -1.63
CA HIS A 316 -9.31 -6.91 -2.03
C HIS A 316 -10.67 -7.42 -1.54
N VAL A 317 -11.30 -6.66 -0.64
CA VAL A 317 -12.65 -6.90 -0.17
C VAL A 317 -13.66 -6.31 -1.13
N THR A 318 -13.43 -5.06 -1.54
CA THR A 318 -14.18 -4.35 -2.58
C THR A 318 -13.22 -3.81 -3.62
N GLU A 319 -13.71 -3.69 -4.84
CA GLU A 319 -12.96 -3.14 -5.97
C GLU A 319 -13.73 -1.98 -6.60
N THR A 320 -13.07 -1.19 -7.46
CA THR A 320 -13.75 -0.13 -8.21
C THR A 320 -14.91 -0.72 -9.01
N TYR A 321 -16.01 0.02 -9.07
CA TYR A 321 -17.24 -0.45 -9.67
C TYR A 321 -17.08 -0.75 -11.17
N ARG A 322 -16.23 0.01 -11.86
CA ARG A 322 -15.96 -0.14 -13.30
C ARG A 322 -14.53 -0.63 -13.59
N SER A 323 -14.38 -1.16 -14.81
CA SER A 323 -13.12 -1.33 -15.56
C SER A 323 -12.11 -2.39 -15.07
N ILE A 324 -12.14 -2.85 -13.82
CA ILE A 324 -11.17 -3.85 -13.31
C ILE A 324 -11.77 -5.22 -12.93
N VAL A 325 -13.03 -5.25 -12.46
CA VAL A 325 -13.72 -6.49 -12.08
C VAL A 325 -15.16 -6.50 -12.56
N ARG A 326 -15.76 -7.69 -12.58
CA ARG A 326 -17.21 -7.85 -12.75
C ARG A 326 -17.91 -7.59 -11.41
N GLN A 327 -19.01 -6.86 -11.44
CA GLN A 327 -19.88 -6.65 -10.29
C GLN A 327 -21.01 -7.71 -10.23
N PRO A 328 -21.51 -8.06 -9.03
CA PRO A 328 -21.08 -7.60 -7.72
C PRO A 328 -19.72 -8.18 -7.30
N TYR A 329 -18.82 -7.34 -6.78
CA TYR A 329 -17.54 -7.75 -6.21
C TYR A 329 -17.46 -7.33 -4.74
N CYS A 330 -17.80 -8.26 -3.84
CA CYS A 330 -17.62 -8.10 -2.41
C CYS A 330 -17.14 -9.42 -1.81
N ARG A 331 -15.90 -9.46 -1.36
CA ARG A 331 -15.20 -10.66 -0.87
C ARG A 331 -15.02 -10.65 0.63
N ARG A 332 -15.95 -9.99 1.33
CA ARG A 332 -15.90 -9.85 2.78
C ARG A 332 -16.02 -11.20 3.48
N ASP A 333 -16.85 -12.11 2.97
CA ASP A 333 -16.97 -13.46 3.55
C ASP A 333 -15.70 -14.29 3.38
N ASP A 334 -15.04 -14.20 2.22
CA ASP A 334 -13.74 -14.82 1.98
C ASP A 334 -12.69 -14.30 2.97
N LEU A 335 -12.65 -12.97 3.17
CA LEU A 335 -11.78 -12.37 4.18
C LEU A 335 -12.05 -12.93 5.58
N LEU A 336 -13.32 -13.04 5.99
CA LEU A 336 -13.70 -13.55 7.31
C LEU A 336 -13.26 -15.00 7.50
N GLU A 337 -13.34 -15.82 6.46
CA GLU A 337 -12.89 -17.21 6.52
C GLU A 337 -11.36 -17.32 6.62
N VAL A 338 -10.62 -16.52 5.84
CA VAL A 338 -9.15 -16.54 5.83
C VAL A 338 -8.59 -15.94 7.13
N ALA A 339 -9.17 -14.85 7.64
CA ALA A 339 -8.73 -14.16 8.85
C ALA A 339 -8.89 -15.02 10.12
N ASP A 340 -9.78 -16.02 10.10
CA ASP A 340 -9.90 -17.00 11.19
C ASP A 340 -8.75 -18.01 11.22
N LYS A 341 -7.84 -18.00 10.24
CA LYS A 341 -6.74 -18.97 10.11
C LYS A 341 -5.38 -18.30 9.94
N VAL A 342 -5.35 -17.15 9.26
CA VAL A 342 -4.13 -16.54 8.75
C VAL A 342 -3.88 -15.17 9.39
N PRO A 343 -2.73 -14.95 10.06
CA PRO A 343 -2.35 -13.63 10.59
C PRO A 343 -1.79 -12.71 9.49
N ASN A 344 -1.55 -11.45 9.83
CA ASN A 344 -0.91 -10.44 8.96
C ASN A 344 -1.56 -10.33 7.57
N LEU A 345 -2.88 -10.10 7.60
CA LEU A 345 -3.71 -9.82 6.42
C LEU A 345 -4.06 -8.34 6.36
N SER A 346 -4.34 -7.86 5.14
CA SER A 346 -5.00 -6.57 4.91
C SER A 346 -6.35 -6.78 4.25
N ALA A 347 -7.35 -6.06 4.74
CA ALA A 347 -8.65 -5.88 4.09
C ALA A 347 -8.60 -4.59 3.26
N LYS A 348 -8.35 -4.75 1.96
CA LYS A 348 -8.12 -3.65 1.02
C LYS A 348 -9.41 -3.26 0.32
N HIS A 349 -9.73 -1.97 0.32
CA HIS A 349 -10.93 -1.41 -0.29
C HIS A 349 -10.55 -0.42 -1.38
N GLU A 350 -10.73 -0.84 -2.64
CA GLU A 350 -10.46 0.01 -3.80
C GLU A 350 -11.69 0.82 -4.25
N GLY A 351 -12.90 0.32 -3.94
CA GLY A 351 -14.20 0.95 -4.18
C GLY A 351 -15.16 0.79 -3.00
N GLY A 352 -16.36 1.36 -3.11
CA GLY A 352 -17.44 1.15 -2.15
C GLY A 352 -18.09 -0.24 -2.24
N ASP A 353 -19.11 -0.49 -1.41
CA ASP A 353 -19.97 -1.67 -1.62
C ASP A 353 -20.89 -1.40 -2.83
N GLU A 354 -21.21 -2.47 -3.56
CA GLU A 354 -22.06 -2.42 -4.77
C GLU A 354 -23.40 -1.72 -4.52
N GLU A 355 -23.99 -1.90 -3.33
CA GLU A 355 -25.26 -1.29 -2.95
C GLU A 355 -25.23 0.24 -2.98
N ASP A 356 -24.10 0.84 -2.61
CA ASP A 356 -23.89 2.28 -2.63
C ASP A 356 -23.48 2.74 -4.03
N GLU A 357 -22.51 2.05 -4.63
CA GLU A 357 -21.89 2.41 -5.91
C GLU A 357 -22.91 2.42 -7.06
N LYS A 358 -23.83 1.45 -7.12
CA LYS A 358 -24.84 1.38 -8.19
C LYS A 358 -25.82 2.56 -8.20
N LEU A 359 -25.92 3.28 -7.08
CA LEU A 359 -26.77 4.48 -6.94
C LEU A 359 -26.03 5.76 -7.31
N ARG A 360 -24.70 5.70 -7.49
CA ARG A 360 -23.89 6.87 -7.86
C ARG A 360 -24.08 7.21 -9.33
N HIS A 361 -24.22 8.50 -9.61
CA HIS A 361 -24.12 9.01 -10.98
C HIS A 361 -22.73 8.76 -11.57
N HIS A 362 -21.70 8.93 -10.73
CA HIS A 362 -20.29 8.65 -11.05
C HIS A 362 -19.78 7.57 -10.07
N PRO A 363 -19.99 6.28 -10.37
CA PRO A 363 -19.46 5.20 -9.53
C PRO A 363 -17.94 5.10 -9.71
N SER A 364 -17.26 4.44 -8.79
CA SER A 364 -15.80 4.38 -8.80
C SER A 364 -15.28 3.65 -10.05
N ASP A 365 -14.21 4.19 -10.63
CA ASP A 365 -13.56 3.62 -11.80
C ASP A 365 -12.04 3.61 -11.58
N ILE A 366 -11.37 2.47 -11.83
CA ILE A 366 -9.92 2.37 -11.72
C ILE A 366 -9.21 3.37 -12.65
N LEU A 367 -9.86 3.75 -13.75
CA LEU A 367 -9.30 4.64 -14.75
C LEU A 367 -9.20 6.08 -14.24
N ASP A 368 -10.03 6.48 -13.25
CA ASP A 368 -9.95 7.81 -12.64
C ASP A 368 -8.62 8.04 -11.93
N TYR A 369 -7.91 6.98 -11.54
CA TYR A 369 -6.60 7.09 -10.89
C TYR A 369 -5.49 7.64 -11.80
N PHE A 370 -5.73 7.61 -13.12
CA PHE A 370 -4.76 8.08 -14.12
C PHE A 370 -5.00 9.53 -14.56
N LYS A 371 -6.13 10.13 -14.17
CA LYS A 371 -6.46 11.53 -14.46
C LYS A 371 -5.62 12.45 -13.58
N SER A 372 -5.13 13.54 -14.16
CA SER A 372 -4.49 14.62 -13.42
C SER A 372 -5.52 15.40 -12.60
N LYS A 373 -5.05 16.05 -11.52
CA LYS A 373 -5.86 16.99 -10.73
C LYS A 373 -6.45 18.08 -11.62
N LYS A 374 -5.67 18.57 -12.58
CA LYS A 374 -6.11 19.60 -13.52
C LYS A 374 -7.34 19.14 -14.31
N GLU A 375 -7.28 17.96 -14.93
CA GLU A 375 -8.41 17.40 -15.68
C GLU A 375 -9.65 17.23 -14.81
N ILE A 376 -9.48 16.73 -13.57
CA ILE A 376 -10.57 16.55 -12.60
C ILE A 376 -11.20 17.89 -12.18
N CYS A 377 -10.39 18.93 -11.97
CA CYS A 377 -10.89 20.25 -11.63
C CYS A 377 -11.62 20.91 -12.82
N GLU A 378 -11.10 20.75 -14.03
CA GLU A 378 -11.71 21.30 -15.25
C GLU A 378 -13.03 20.60 -15.60
N SER A 379 -13.17 19.30 -15.32
CA SER A 379 -14.41 18.56 -15.48
C SER A 379 -15.42 18.78 -14.34
N GLY A 380 -15.01 19.38 -13.22
CA GLY A 380 -15.87 19.59 -12.05
C GLY A 380 -16.18 18.32 -11.26
N GLU A 381 -15.36 17.26 -11.40
CA GLU A 381 -15.64 15.93 -10.83
C GLU A 381 -15.04 15.72 -9.43
N MET A 382 -14.33 16.71 -8.87
CA MET A 382 -13.62 16.56 -7.59
C MET A 382 -14.52 16.06 -6.45
N ASP A 383 -15.73 16.63 -6.32
CA ASP A 383 -16.69 16.24 -5.28
C ASP A 383 -17.26 14.84 -5.50
N LEU A 384 -17.39 14.41 -6.77
CA LEU A 384 -17.81 13.07 -7.12
C LEU A 384 -16.75 12.05 -6.67
N LEU A 385 -15.48 12.32 -7.00
CA LEU A 385 -14.37 11.45 -6.61
C LEU A 385 -14.14 11.42 -5.10
N LEU A 386 -14.36 12.54 -4.40
CA LEU A 386 -14.41 12.56 -2.93
C LEU A 386 -15.52 11.65 -2.40
N ALA A 387 -16.72 11.67 -3.00
CA ALA A 387 -17.80 10.76 -2.61
C ALA A 387 -17.42 9.29 -2.84
N ASN A 388 -16.77 8.95 -3.97
CA ASN A 388 -16.25 7.59 -4.19
C ASN A 388 -15.23 7.19 -3.11
N TYR A 389 -14.33 8.10 -2.73
CA TYR A 389 -13.37 7.84 -1.64
C TYR A 389 -14.07 7.61 -0.29
N LEU A 390 -15.10 8.40 0.05
CA LEU A 390 -15.88 8.21 1.28
C LEU A 390 -16.75 6.94 1.26
N ASP A 391 -17.09 6.41 0.09
CA ASP A 391 -17.75 5.11 -0.04
C ASP A 391 -16.80 3.95 0.30
N LYS A 392 -15.51 4.08 -0.02
CA LYS A 392 -14.47 3.13 0.46
C LYS A 392 -14.37 3.15 1.97
N HIS A 393 -14.43 4.35 2.58
CA HIS A 393 -14.44 4.49 4.04
C HIS A 393 -15.66 3.80 4.69
N ALA A 394 -16.84 3.92 4.06
CA ALA A 394 -18.04 3.19 4.50
C ALA A 394 -17.84 1.66 4.39
N ALA A 395 -17.25 1.19 3.30
CA ALA A 395 -16.93 -0.23 3.10
C ALA A 395 -15.93 -0.77 4.14
N VAL A 396 -14.91 0.01 4.49
CA VAL A 396 -13.97 -0.31 5.59
C VAL A 396 -14.70 -0.52 6.90
N ASN A 397 -15.63 0.37 7.24
CA ASN A 397 -16.37 0.27 8.48
C ASN A 397 -17.28 -0.96 8.49
N ARG A 398 -17.99 -1.25 7.40
CA ARG A 398 -18.77 -2.50 7.27
C ARG A 398 -17.90 -3.75 7.43
N THR A 399 -16.68 -3.73 6.91
CA THR A 399 -15.71 -4.82 7.13
C THR A 399 -15.27 -4.92 8.60
N ALA A 400 -15.00 -3.81 9.27
CA ALA A 400 -14.66 -3.79 10.69
C ALA A 400 -15.83 -4.30 11.57
N GLU A 401 -17.07 -3.97 11.22
CA GLU A 401 -18.25 -4.53 11.89
C GLU A 401 -18.38 -6.04 11.69
N ALA A 402 -18.16 -6.52 10.46
CA ALA A 402 -18.23 -7.95 10.15
C ALA A 402 -17.16 -8.75 10.92
N LEU A 403 -15.93 -8.25 10.97
CA LEU A 403 -14.86 -8.80 11.80
C LEU A 403 -15.26 -8.83 13.28
N THR A 404 -15.82 -7.73 13.77
CA THR A 404 -16.29 -7.62 15.17
C THR A 404 -17.34 -8.66 15.52
N ARG A 405 -18.36 -8.82 14.67
CA ARG A 405 -19.45 -9.79 14.88
C ARG A 405 -18.93 -11.23 14.91
N ARG A 406 -17.81 -11.51 14.25
CA ARG A 406 -17.15 -12.83 14.21
C ARG A 406 -16.08 -13.03 15.28
N GLY A 407 -15.86 -12.07 16.17
CA GLY A 407 -14.79 -12.14 17.19
C GLY A 407 -13.38 -12.02 16.59
N LEU A 408 -13.24 -11.44 15.41
CA LEU A 408 -11.94 -11.17 14.79
C LEU A 408 -11.50 -9.75 15.11
N SER A 409 -10.19 -9.56 15.35
CA SER A 409 -9.63 -8.23 15.60
C SER A 409 -9.24 -7.53 14.29
N PHE A 410 -8.96 -6.24 14.38
CA PHE A 410 -8.53 -5.41 13.26
C PHE A 410 -7.55 -4.34 13.70
N VAL A 411 -6.79 -3.81 12.73
CA VAL A 411 -5.87 -2.68 12.90
C VAL A 411 -6.45 -1.46 12.19
N ALA A 412 -6.92 -0.49 12.97
CA ALA A 412 -7.32 0.84 12.55
C ALA A 412 -6.17 1.86 12.79
N ALA A 413 -6.37 3.14 12.49
CA ALA A 413 -5.42 4.22 12.79
C ALA A 413 -5.11 4.28 14.30
N ARG A 414 -3.96 3.72 14.71
CA ARG A 414 -3.68 3.33 16.10
C ARG A 414 -3.58 4.49 17.09
N LEU A 415 -3.28 5.70 16.61
CA LEU A 415 -3.22 6.88 17.47
C LEU A 415 -4.56 7.61 17.59
N LEU A 416 -5.53 7.30 16.72
CA LEU A 416 -6.90 7.82 16.79
C LEU A 416 -7.79 6.90 17.64
N HIS A 417 -7.76 5.59 17.36
CA HIS A 417 -8.68 4.62 17.94
C HIS A 417 -8.01 3.82 19.06
N ARG A 418 -7.97 4.40 20.26
CA ARG A 418 -7.41 3.73 21.45
C ARG A 418 -8.22 2.48 21.78
N ARG A 419 -7.53 1.44 22.24
CA ARG A 419 -8.14 0.18 22.70
C ARG A 419 -8.91 0.41 24.00
#